data_AF-A0AAV4A589-F1
#
_entry.id   AF-A0AAV4A589-F1
#
_cell.length_a   1.000
_cell.length_b   1.000
_cell.length_c   1.000
_cell.angle_alpha   90.00
_cell.angle_beta   90.00
_cell.angle_gamma   90.00
#
_symmetry.space_group_name_H-M   'P 1'
#
loop_
_entity.id
_entity.type
_entity.pdbx_description
1 polymer ?
#
loop_
_entity_poly.entity_id
_entity_poly.type
_entity_poly.pdbx_seq_one_letter_code
_entity_poly.pdbx_strand_id
1 'polypeptide(L)'
;MVELRTVSALKAVNLAMFVIIFLLISLTRPTCACQYSGQISASHLAHIQSARMKRDTITCNATYPYRSFDGSCNNLNNPTYGQIGAMFRRILDPVYGGDGSGSIPRLNGSSGVQLPNPRSVSVLIHDPANFIFSMFTQLVMQWGQFLDHDMTLTPTATNATVCCYDSLVTSDEVHPDVTTGGTCFPIIIDEGDRYFDTVTSRCMVFYRSDPVMDSSGTRQQYNAVTPWIDGSQIYGYTDAMAASLRSMSEGKLLVNTVGDEDFLPSADTSDDSVCFVREEGEYCFLAGDARVNVFAGLSAFHTIFVRYHNKLCDRLLVLHPEYDDETLFQEARRIVVAVLQVR
;
A
#
# COMPACT_ATOMS: atom_id res chain seq x y z
N MET A 1 2.02 -53.90 -5.01
CA MET A 1 2.69 -53.24 -6.14
C MET A 1 1.74 -52.23 -6.83
N VAL A 2 1.03 -51.39 -6.06
CA VAL A 2 0.04 -50.41 -6.57
C VAL A 2 0.21 -49.00 -5.96
N GLU A 3 1.17 -48.77 -5.05
CA GLU A 3 1.23 -47.50 -4.29
C GLU A 3 2.40 -46.55 -4.62
N LEU A 4 3.21 -46.84 -5.64
CA LEU A 4 4.36 -45.98 -6.00
C LEU A 4 4.21 -45.23 -7.33
N ARG A 5 3.13 -45.43 -8.09
CA ARG A 5 2.91 -44.76 -9.39
C ARG A 5 2.04 -43.50 -9.31
N THR A 6 1.23 -43.34 -8.26
CA THR A 6 0.32 -42.19 -8.09
C THR A 6 1.01 -40.93 -7.58
N VAL A 7 2.01 -41.08 -6.69
CA VAL A 7 2.76 -39.93 -6.12
C VAL A 7 3.69 -39.27 -7.14
N SER A 8 4.27 -40.04 -8.05
CA SER A 8 5.08 -39.52 -9.16
C SER A 8 4.24 -38.80 -10.22
N ALA A 9 3.01 -39.26 -10.47
CA ALA A 9 2.09 -38.62 -11.40
C ALA A 9 1.56 -37.28 -10.85
N LEU A 10 1.23 -37.20 -9.55
CA LEU A 10 0.81 -35.94 -8.92
C LEU A 10 1.93 -34.89 -8.86
N LYS A 11 3.18 -35.31 -8.61
CA LYS A 11 4.33 -34.39 -8.63
C LYS A 11 4.64 -33.89 -10.05
N ALA A 12 4.49 -34.73 -11.07
CA ALA A 12 4.68 -34.33 -12.46
C ALA A 12 3.58 -33.38 -12.96
N VAL A 13 2.32 -33.59 -12.55
CA VAL A 13 1.19 -32.72 -12.91
C VAL A 13 1.28 -31.37 -12.20
N ASN A 14 1.67 -31.33 -10.93
CA ASN A 14 1.88 -30.05 -10.22
C ASN A 14 3.09 -29.27 -10.76
N LEU A 15 4.19 -29.93 -11.10
CA LEU A 15 5.34 -29.27 -11.72
C LEU A 15 5.01 -28.78 -13.14
N ALA A 16 4.25 -29.55 -13.92
CA ALA A 16 3.80 -29.13 -15.24
C ALA A 16 2.82 -27.95 -15.17
N MET A 17 1.89 -27.93 -14.21
CA MET A 17 1.00 -26.78 -13.97
C MET A 17 1.78 -25.52 -13.57
N PHE A 18 2.76 -25.64 -12.66
CA PHE A 18 3.61 -24.51 -12.28
C PHE A 18 4.46 -23.99 -13.45
N VAL A 19 5.00 -24.89 -14.28
CA VAL A 19 5.79 -24.53 -15.47
C VAL A 19 4.91 -23.91 -16.57
N ILE A 20 3.67 -24.40 -16.74
CA ILE A 20 2.70 -23.83 -17.69
C ILE A 20 2.23 -22.45 -17.22
N ILE A 21 1.95 -22.26 -15.93
CA ILE A 21 1.62 -20.95 -15.36
C ILE A 21 2.81 -19.98 -15.51
N PHE A 22 4.04 -20.42 -15.23
CA PHE A 22 5.24 -19.61 -15.44
C PHE A 22 5.46 -19.26 -16.92
N LEU A 23 5.29 -20.21 -17.84
CA LEU A 23 5.41 -19.98 -19.28
C LEU A 23 4.31 -19.07 -19.80
N LEU A 24 3.07 -19.17 -19.29
CA LEU A 24 1.98 -18.27 -19.64
C LEU A 24 2.23 -16.84 -19.12
N ILE A 25 2.82 -16.69 -17.93
CA ILE A 25 3.28 -15.38 -17.39
C ILE A 25 4.49 -14.84 -18.17
N SER A 26 5.32 -15.72 -18.76
CA SER A 26 6.51 -15.34 -19.54
C SER A 26 6.21 -15.02 -21.01
N LEU A 27 5.09 -15.53 -21.54
CA LEU A 27 4.65 -15.38 -22.93
C LEU A 27 3.66 -14.24 -23.12
N THR A 28 3.09 -13.69 -22.05
CA THR A 28 2.41 -12.40 -22.11
C THR A 28 3.47 -11.31 -22.26
N ARG A 29 3.47 -10.65 -23.43
CA ARG A 29 4.11 -9.33 -23.55
C ARG A 29 3.57 -8.46 -22.41
N PRO A 30 4.37 -7.57 -21.80
CA PRO A 30 3.86 -6.63 -20.81
C PRO A 30 2.96 -5.61 -21.52
N THR A 31 1.71 -5.98 -21.78
CA THR A 31 0.68 -5.09 -22.35
C THR A 31 -0.29 -4.59 -21.28
N CYS A 32 0.03 -4.79 -20.00
CA CYS A 32 -0.62 -4.08 -18.92
C CYS A 32 0.45 -3.52 -18.01
N ALA A 33 0.64 -2.21 -18.05
CA ALA A 33 1.00 -1.50 -16.84
C ALA A 33 -0.11 -1.81 -15.83
N CYS A 34 0.12 -2.75 -14.90
CA CYS A 34 -0.69 -2.83 -13.70
C CYS A 34 -0.44 -1.55 -12.92
N GLN A 35 -1.16 -0.50 -13.27
CA GLN A 35 -1.16 0.73 -12.52
C GLN A 35 -2.07 0.49 -11.33
N TYR A 36 -1.58 -0.26 -10.35
CA TYR A 36 -2.14 -0.20 -9.00
C TYR A 36 -1.83 1.21 -8.52
N SER A 37 -2.82 2.08 -8.63
CA SER A 37 -2.67 3.40 -8.07
C SER A 37 -2.75 3.22 -6.55
N GLY A 38 -1.76 3.71 -5.80
CA GLY A 38 -1.91 3.89 -4.34
C GLY A 38 -2.94 4.97 -4.02
N GLN A 39 -4.00 5.06 -4.83
CA GLN A 39 -5.05 6.03 -4.74
C GLN A 39 -5.89 5.67 -3.53
N ILE A 40 -5.95 6.63 -2.64
CA ILE A 40 -6.85 6.62 -1.52
C ILE A 40 -8.17 7.18 -2.03
N SER A 41 -9.28 6.53 -1.68
CA SER A 41 -10.61 6.99 -2.07
C SER A 41 -10.85 8.44 -1.62
N ALA A 42 -11.71 9.15 -2.34
CA ALA A 42 -12.03 10.55 -2.02
C ALA A 42 -12.57 10.73 -0.59
N SER A 43 -13.33 9.75 -0.08
CA SER A 43 -13.84 9.74 1.29
C SER A 43 -12.70 9.64 2.31
N HIS A 44 -11.72 8.77 2.07
CA HIS A 44 -10.56 8.62 2.94
C HIS A 44 -9.65 9.87 2.90
N LEU A 45 -9.46 10.48 1.72
CA LEU A 45 -8.73 11.76 1.60
C LEU A 45 -9.43 12.88 2.40
N ALA A 46 -10.76 12.95 2.36
CA ALA A 46 -11.52 13.91 3.15
C ALA A 46 -11.35 13.67 4.67
N HIS A 47 -11.28 12.43 5.12
CA HIS A 47 -10.98 12.10 6.52
C HIS A 47 -9.57 12.53 6.92
N ILE A 48 -8.56 12.31 6.07
CA ILE A 48 -7.18 12.77 6.31
C ILE A 48 -7.13 14.31 6.41
N GLN A 49 -7.84 15.01 5.51
CA GLN A 49 -7.97 16.47 5.57
C GLN A 49 -8.66 16.93 6.86
N SER A 50 -9.72 16.26 7.27
CA SER A 50 -10.43 16.54 8.53
C SER A 50 -9.54 16.32 9.76
N ALA A 51 -8.79 15.21 9.82
CA ALA A 51 -7.85 14.92 10.91
C ALA A 51 -6.79 16.02 11.04
N ARG A 52 -6.30 16.56 9.92
CA ARG A 52 -5.37 17.70 9.93
C ARG A 52 -5.97 18.99 10.46
N MET A 53 -7.24 19.27 10.17
CA MET A 53 -7.91 20.48 10.64
C MET A 53 -8.19 20.43 12.15
N LYS A 54 -8.26 19.23 12.75
CA LYS A 54 -8.51 19.03 14.19
C LYS A 54 -7.27 19.18 15.09
N ARG A 55 -6.13 19.66 14.59
CA ARG A 55 -4.86 19.72 15.33
C ARG A 55 -4.90 20.53 16.64
N ASP A 56 -5.82 21.49 16.78
CA ASP A 56 -5.79 22.46 17.88
C ASP A 56 -6.72 22.12 19.07
N THR A 57 -7.47 21.01 19.05
CA THR A 57 -8.50 20.71 20.08
C THR A 57 -8.61 19.23 20.50
N ILE A 58 -7.53 18.46 20.41
CA ILE A 58 -7.55 17.05 20.85
C ILE A 58 -7.42 16.96 22.38
N THR A 59 -8.46 16.45 23.04
CA THR A 59 -8.43 16.10 24.47
C THR A 59 -8.22 14.59 24.61
N CYS A 60 -7.13 14.18 25.25
CA CYS A 60 -6.79 12.77 25.41
C CYS A 60 -7.26 12.22 26.75
N ASN A 61 -7.87 11.03 26.73
CA ASN A 61 -8.14 10.27 27.94
C ASN A 61 -6.94 9.37 28.27
N ALA A 62 -6.12 9.79 29.24
CA ALA A 62 -4.92 9.05 29.65
C ALA A 62 -5.20 7.69 30.32
N THR A 63 -6.46 7.42 30.73
CA THR A 63 -6.85 6.14 31.34
C THR A 63 -7.56 5.21 30.36
N TYR A 64 -7.84 5.66 29.14
CA TYR A 64 -8.44 4.80 28.12
C TYR A 64 -7.40 3.76 27.67
N PRO A 65 -7.69 2.45 27.75
CA PRO A 65 -6.66 1.42 27.62
C PRO A 65 -6.32 1.04 26.17
N TYR A 66 -7.04 1.57 25.19
CA TYR A 66 -6.91 1.17 23.79
C TYR A 66 -6.40 2.30 22.91
N ARG A 67 -5.71 1.93 21.82
CA ARG A 67 -5.15 2.89 20.86
C ARG A 67 -6.27 3.44 19.98
N SER A 68 -6.23 4.75 19.71
CA SER A 68 -7.02 5.35 18.64
C SER A 68 -6.66 4.71 17.29
N PHE A 69 -7.58 4.75 16.32
CA PHE A 69 -7.29 4.27 14.96
C PHE A 69 -6.49 5.28 14.14
N ASP A 70 -6.70 6.57 14.39
CA ASP A 70 -6.03 7.64 13.66
C ASP A 70 -4.62 7.95 14.19
N GLY A 71 -4.15 7.23 15.22
CA GLY A 71 -2.85 7.39 15.84
C GLY A 71 -2.73 8.57 16.83
N SER A 72 -3.80 9.35 17.01
CA SER A 72 -3.82 10.47 17.96
C SER A 72 -3.75 10.01 19.42
N CYS A 73 -3.36 10.90 20.33
CA CYS A 73 -3.27 10.63 21.78
C CYS A 73 -2.26 9.54 22.20
N ASN A 74 -1.44 9.02 21.28
CA ASN A 74 -0.30 8.16 21.63
C ASN A 74 0.71 8.92 22.51
N ASN A 75 0.98 10.19 22.17
CA ASN A 75 1.75 11.10 23.01
C ASN A 75 0.81 12.09 23.71
N LEU A 76 0.68 11.99 25.03
CA LEU A 76 -0.26 12.82 25.81
C LEU A 76 0.11 14.32 25.86
N ASN A 77 1.40 14.65 25.69
CA ASN A 77 1.86 16.04 25.67
C ASN A 77 1.70 16.67 24.28
N ASN A 78 1.79 15.85 23.22
CA ASN A 78 1.61 16.26 21.82
C ASN A 78 0.65 15.27 21.13
N PRO A 79 -0.67 15.41 21.35
CA PRO A 79 -1.67 14.45 20.88
C PRO A 79 -1.66 14.13 19.38
N THR A 80 -1.09 15.02 18.56
CA THR A 80 -1.04 14.90 17.10
C THR A 80 0.21 14.15 16.60
N TYR A 81 1.15 13.81 17.47
CA TYR A 81 2.35 13.08 17.08
C TYR A 81 2.00 11.67 16.63
N GLY A 82 2.25 11.39 15.36
CA GLY A 82 1.90 10.12 14.72
C GLY A 82 0.43 9.96 14.39
N GLN A 83 -0.33 11.06 14.36
CA GLN A 83 -1.67 11.06 13.79
C GLN A 83 -1.59 10.94 12.25
N ILE A 84 -2.57 10.27 11.63
CA ILE A 84 -2.69 10.23 10.17
C ILE A 84 -2.71 11.63 9.55
N GLY A 85 -2.23 11.74 8.32
CA GLY A 85 -2.13 13.00 7.59
C GLY A 85 -1.00 13.91 8.06
N ALA A 86 -0.24 13.55 9.08
CA ALA A 86 0.96 14.27 9.49
C ALA A 86 2.02 14.25 8.38
N MET A 87 2.78 15.35 8.27
CA MET A 87 3.94 15.41 7.38
C MET A 87 4.97 14.36 7.81
N PHE A 88 5.66 13.77 6.84
CA PHE A 88 6.82 12.95 7.17
C PHE A 88 7.88 13.79 7.88
N ARG A 89 8.50 13.21 8.90
CA ARG A 89 9.63 13.86 9.58
C ARG A 89 10.80 13.97 8.60
N ARG A 90 11.26 15.19 8.37
CA ARG A 90 12.50 15.48 7.65
C ARG A 90 13.69 15.26 8.60
N ILE A 91 14.63 14.39 8.23
CA ILE A 91 15.95 14.28 8.88
C ILE A 91 16.89 15.36 8.33
N LEU A 92 16.72 15.72 7.06
CA LEU A 92 17.42 16.78 6.35
C LEU A 92 16.39 17.63 5.59
N ASP A 93 16.76 18.88 5.32
CA ASP A 93 15.93 19.81 4.56
C ASP A 93 15.63 19.29 3.15
N PRO A 94 14.42 19.53 2.60
CA PRO A 94 14.08 19.13 1.25
C PRO A 94 14.94 19.86 0.22
N VAL A 95 15.36 19.14 -0.82
CA VAL A 95 16.07 19.72 -1.96
C VAL A 95 15.18 19.63 -3.19
N TYR A 96 14.59 20.76 -3.56
CA TYR A 96 13.85 20.96 -4.79
C TYR A 96 14.69 21.73 -5.82
N GLY A 97 14.32 21.62 -7.09
CA GLY A 97 14.93 22.40 -8.16
C GLY A 97 14.24 23.75 -8.36
N GLY A 98 14.59 24.41 -9.46
CA GLY A 98 13.86 25.58 -9.97
C GLY A 98 14.15 26.89 -9.25
N ASP A 99 13.10 27.70 -9.10
CA ASP A 99 13.10 29.12 -8.71
C ASP A 99 13.08 29.37 -7.19
N GLY A 100 13.23 28.32 -6.38
CA GLY A 100 13.09 28.41 -4.93
C GLY A 100 11.65 28.30 -4.41
N SER A 101 10.68 27.98 -5.27
CA SER A 101 9.28 27.69 -4.88
C SER A 101 9.13 26.49 -3.92
N GLY A 102 10.16 25.66 -3.77
CA GLY A 102 10.11 24.49 -2.91
C GLY A 102 9.15 23.40 -3.40
N SER A 103 8.81 23.35 -4.69
CA SER A 103 7.88 22.35 -5.26
C SER A 103 8.37 21.72 -6.56
N ILE A 104 9.21 22.40 -7.34
CA ILE A 104 9.72 21.91 -8.62
C ILE A 104 10.69 20.74 -8.38
N PRO A 105 10.50 19.56 -8.99
CA PRO A 105 11.45 18.45 -8.87
C PRO A 105 12.86 18.87 -9.26
N ARG A 106 13.87 18.34 -8.57
CA ARG A 106 15.25 18.60 -8.94
C ARG A 106 15.59 17.85 -10.23
N LEU A 107 15.92 18.59 -11.29
CA LEU A 107 16.31 18.03 -12.59
C LEU A 107 17.83 18.00 -12.82
N ASN A 108 18.60 18.80 -12.08
CA ASN A 108 20.05 18.91 -12.21
C ASN A 108 20.77 18.48 -10.93
N GLY A 109 21.94 17.85 -11.07
CA GLY A 109 22.85 17.54 -9.98
C GLY A 109 23.58 18.77 -9.45
N SER A 110 24.39 18.58 -8.41
CA SER A 110 25.20 19.66 -7.80
C SER A 110 26.25 20.24 -8.76
N SER A 111 26.66 19.49 -9.79
CA SER A 111 27.54 19.94 -10.86
C SER A 111 26.83 20.79 -11.93
N GLY A 112 25.51 20.96 -11.85
CA GLY A 112 24.69 21.61 -12.88
C GLY A 112 24.32 20.71 -14.07
N VAL A 113 24.81 19.47 -14.10
CA VAL A 113 24.47 18.48 -15.14
C VAL A 113 23.10 17.88 -14.88
N GLN A 114 22.33 17.63 -15.94
CA GLN A 114 21.03 16.96 -15.86
C GLN A 114 21.16 15.60 -15.19
N LEU A 115 20.23 15.30 -14.27
CA LEU A 115 20.16 14.01 -13.62
C LEU A 115 19.74 12.95 -14.66
N PRO A 116 20.33 11.74 -14.59
CA PRO A 116 20.00 10.69 -15.53
C PRO A 116 18.55 10.28 -15.37
N ASN A 117 17.93 9.90 -16.49
CA ASN A 117 16.58 9.36 -16.50
C ASN A 117 16.50 8.09 -15.62
N PRO A 118 15.48 7.95 -14.75
CA PRO A 118 15.38 6.82 -13.83
C PRO A 118 15.25 5.46 -14.56
N ARG A 119 14.66 5.42 -15.76
CA ARG A 119 14.61 4.20 -16.57
C ARG A 119 15.99 3.82 -17.10
N SER A 120 16.77 4.79 -17.59
CA SER A 120 18.13 4.53 -18.08
C SER A 120 19.04 4.05 -16.95
N VAL A 121 18.88 4.61 -15.74
CA VAL A 121 19.55 4.09 -14.52
C VAL A 121 19.07 2.67 -14.18
N SER A 122 17.76 2.40 -14.28
CA SER A 122 17.20 1.07 -14.04
C SER A 122 17.82 0.02 -14.96
N VAL A 123 17.89 0.29 -16.27
CA VAL A 123 18.45 -0.63 -17.27
C VAL A 123 19.96 -0.82 -17.09
N LEU A 124 20.70 0.24 -16.74
CA LEU A 124 22.16 0.18 -16.64
C LEU A 124 22.64 -0.46 -15.34
N ILE A 125 21.95 -0.23 -14.23
CA ILE A 125 22.45 -0.55 -12.88
C ILE A 125 21.79 -1.82 -12.30
N HIS A 126 20.51 -2.07 -12.57
CA HIS A 126 19.83 -3.22 -11.97
C HIS A 126 20.10 -4.48 -12.77
N ASP A 127 20.66 -5.49 -12.11
CA ASP A 127 20.88 -6.81 -12.69
C ASP A 127 19.53 -7.56 -12.79
N PRO A 128 19.08 -7.95 -13.99
CA PRO A 128 17.85 -8.72 -14.16
C PRO A 128 17.99 -10.20 -13.76
N ALA A 129 19.17 -10.65 -13.33
CA ALA A 129 19.39 -12.04 -12.93
C ALA A 129 18.61 -12.42 -11.67
N ASN A 130 18.03 -13.62 -11.71
CA ASN A 130 17.35 -14.21 -10.55
C ASN A 130 18.38 -14.81 -9.58
N PHE A 131 18.52 -14.20 -8.41
CA PHE A 131 19.34 -14.74 -7.33
C PHE A 131 18.47 -15.39 -6.26
N ILE A 132 18.73 -16.66 -5.97
CA ILE A 132 18.06 -17.37 -4.87
C ILE A 132 18.96 -17.31 -3.64
N PHE A 133 18.49 -16.65 -2.59
CA PHE A 133 19.18 -16.63 -1.31
C PHE A 133 18.73 -17.83 -0.46
N SER A 134 19.69 -18.67 -0.03
CA SER A 134 19.39 -19.86 0.78
C SER A 134 19.18 -19.58 2.27
N MET A 135 19.52 -18.37 2.74
CA MET A 135 19.44 -18.00 4.17
C MET A 135 18.08 -17.46 4.60
N PHE A 136 17.25 -17.03 3.65
CA PHE A 136 15.96 -16.39 3.94
C PHE A 136 14.85 -17.08 3.15
N THR A 137 13.70 -17.24 3.79
CA THR A 137 12.48 -17.64 3.09
C THR A 137 11.82 -16.41 2.47
N GLN A 138 10.93 -16.63 1.51
CA GLN A 138 10.13 -15.55 0.90
C GLN A 138 9.29 -14.77 1.94
N LEU A 139 9.05 -15.36 3.12
CA LEU A 139 8.32 -14.72 4.21
C LEU A 139 9.04 -13.48 4.74
N VAL A 140 10.35 -13.36 4.59
CA VAL A 140 11.09 -12.16 5.02
C VAL A 140 10.66 -10.95 4.17
N MET A 141 10.59 -11.12 2.85
CA MET A 141 10.08 -10.08 1.94
C MET A 141 8.62 -9.77 2.26
N GLN A 142 7.79 -10.82 2.38
CA GLN A 142 6.37 -10.67 2.60
C GLN A 142 6.03 -9.96 3.92
N TRP A 143 6.73 -10.30 5.00
CA TRP A 143 6.60 -9.63 6.30
C TRP A 143 7.06 -8.19 6.24
N GLY A 144 8.18 -7.92 5.55
CA GLY A 144 8.68 -6.56 5.36
C GLY A 144 7.64 -5.66 4.69
N GLN A 145 6.99 -6.14 3.63
CA GLN A 145 5.93 -5.39 2.95
C GLN A 145 4.65 -5.28 3.78
N PHE A 146 4.22 -6.36 4.44
CA PHE A 146 3.03 -6.33 5.28
C PHE A 146 3.19 -5.36 6.46
N LEU A 147 4.40 -5.22 6.99
CA LEU A 147 4.74 -4.27 8.04
C LEU A 147 4.89 -2.85 7.50
N ASP A 148 5.51 -2.66 6.32
CA ASP A 148 5.57 -1.35 5.64
C ASP A 148 4.17 -0.74 5.47
N HIS A 149 3.18 -1.57 5.13
CA HIS A 149 1.81 -1.14 4.94
C HIS A 149 1.10 -0.71 6.24
N ASP A 150 1.61 -1.11 7.40
CA ASP A 150 1.13 -0.63 8.72
C ASP A 150 1.62 0.78 9.00
N MET A 151 2.85 1.09 8.56
CA MET A 151 3.57 2.30 9.01
C MET A 151 3.63 3.41 7.98
N THR A 152 3.50 3.12 6.68
CA THR A 152 3.60 4.15 5.65
C THR A 152 2.65 3.95 4.48
N LEU A 153 2.06 5.07 4.05
CA LEU A 153 1.32 5.22 2.81
C LEU A 153 1.45 6.67 2.36
N THR A 154 2.11 6.89 1.22
CA THR A 154 2.21 8.22 0.62
C THR A 154 1.19 8.33 -0.52
N PRO A 155 0.11 9.11 -0.38
CA PRO A 155 -0.91 9.18 -1.42
C PRO A 155 -0.36 9.83 -2.68
N THR A 156 -0.91 9.43 -3.82
CA THR A 156 -0.66 10.09 -5.11
C THR A 156 -1.72 11.14 -5.37
N ALA A 157 -1.35 12.28 -5.95
CA ALA A 157 -2.33 13.28 -6.34
C ALA A 157 -3.27 12.72 -7.43
N THR A 158 -4.57 12.90 -7.23
CA THR A 158 -5.63 12.24 -8.00
C THR A 158 -6.15 13.06 -9.19
N ASN A 159 -5.50 14.17 -9.52
CA ASN A 159 -5.93 14.98 -10.65
C ASN A 159 -5.66 14.23 -11.97
N ALA A 160 -6.73 14.03 -12.73
CA ALA A 160 -6.81 13.35 -14.02
C ALA A 160 -6.10 14.11 -15.16
N THR A 161 -4.88 14.60 -14.90
CA THR A 161 -4.02 15.13 -15.94
C THR A 161 -3.44 13.95 -16.73
N VAL A 162 -3.55 14.03 -18.05
CA VAL A 162 -2.90 13.08 -18.95
C VAL A 162 -1.40 13.35 -18.92
N CYS A 163 -0.64 12.52 -18.19
CA CYS A 163 0.81 12.72 -18.07
C CYS A 163 1.61 12.22 -19.29
N CYS A 164 1.02 11.36 -20.12
CA CYS A 164 1.69 10.76 -21.27
C CYS A 164 0.88 11.01 -22.54
N TYR A 165 1.52 11.61 -23.54
CA TYR A 165 0.94 11.91 -24.85
C TYR A 165 2.06 11.93 -25.91
N ASP A 166 1.72 11.66 -27.17
CA ASP A 166 2.69 11.37 -28.24
C ASP A 166 3.71 12.50 -28.49
N SER A 167 3.29 13.77 -28.42
CA SER A 167 4.21 14.90 -28.64
C SER A 167 5.26 15.04 -27.52
N LEU A 168 4.99 14.51 -26.32
CA LEU A 168 5.98 14.51 -25.23
C LEU A 168 7.12 13.52 -25.47
N VAL A 169 6.84 12.43 -26.20
CA VAL A 169 7.82 11.37 -26.50
C VAL A 169 8.61 11.69 -27.77
N THR A 170 8.01 12.43 -28.69
CA THR A 170 8.61 12.79 -29.98
C THR A 170 9.30 14.16 -29.98
N SER A 171 9.26 14.88 -28.87
CA SER A 171 9.97 16.15 -28.66
C SER A 171 10.94 16.04 -27.47
N ASP A 172 11.91 16.94 -27.42
CA ASP A 172 12.79 17.11 -26.24
C ASP A 172 12.14 17.99 -25.15
N GLU A 173 10.81 18.15 -25.19
CA GLU A 173 10.09 18.99 -24.25
C GLU A 173 9.89 18.29 -22.90
N VAL A 174 9.93 19.09 -21.85
CA VAL A 174 9.60 18.65 -20.50
C VAL A 174 8.12 18.92 -20.26
N HIS A 175 7.41 17.94 -19.67
CA HIS A 175 5.99 18.11 -19.33
C HIS A 175 5.78 19.38 -18.47
N PRO A 176 4.80 20.24 -18.76
CA PRO A 176 4.61 21.53 -18.07
C PRO A 176 4.59 21.43 -16.54
N ASP A 177 3.85 20.47 -15.99
CA ASP A 177 3.80 20.18 -14.55
C ASP A 177 5.17 19.99 -13.89
N VAL A 178 6.16 19.46 -14.60
CA VAL A 178 7.50 19.28 -14.03
C VAL A 178 8.13 20.65 -13.77
N THR A 179 7.94 21.61 -14.67
CA THR A 179 8.51 22.96 -14.55
C THR A 179 7.74 23.86 -13.59
N THR A 180 6.45 23.58 -13.35
CA THR A 180 5.59 24.36 -12.44
C THR A 180 5.42 23.71 -11.07
N GLY A 181 5.99 22.52 -10.86
CA GLY A 181 5.82 21.75 -9.63
C GLY A 181 4.43 21.10 -9.49
N GLY A 182 3.74 20.88 -10.60
CA GLY A 182 2.45 20.20 -10.72
C GLY A 182 2.49 18.71 -10.38
N THR A 183 1.52 17.97 -10.90
CA THR A 183 1.23 16.58 -10.51
C THR A 183 1.93 15.56 -11.40
N CYS A 184 1.98 15.80 -12.71
CA CYS A 184 2.64 14.90 -13.64
C CYS A 184 4.16 15.03 -13.57
N PHE A 185 4.84 13.89 -13.49
CA PHE A 185 6.28 13.80 -13.70
C PHE A 185 6.64 12.53 -14.46
N PRO A 186 6.20 12.42 -15.73
CA PRO A 186 6.33 11.20 -16.52
C PRO A 186 7.80 10.79 -16.71
N ILE A 187 8.03 9.49 -16.81
CA ILE A 187 9.35 8.92 -17.11
C ILE A 187 9.38 8.62 -18.61
N ILE A 188 10.06 9.47 -19.36
CA ILE A 188 10.29 9.26 -20.79
C ILE A 188 11.33 8.16 -20.97
N ILE A 189 11.10 7.24 -21.90
CA ILE A 189 12.00 6.11 -22.13
C ILE A 189 12.80 6.40 -23.41
N ASP A 190 14.10 6.16 -23.34
CA ASP A 190 15.01 6.34 -24.47
C ASP A 190 14.71 5.37 -25.61
N GLU A 191 15.11 5.73 -26.84
CA GLU A 191 15.02 4.84 -28.00
C GLU A 191 15.86 3.57 -27.79
N GLY A 192 15.36 2.43 -28.25
CA GLY A 192 16.07 1.16 -28.15
C GLY A 192 15.98 0.51 -26.77
N ASP A 193 15.09 0.97 -25.88
CA ASP A 193 14.76 0.22 -24.66
C ASP A 193 14.20 -1.15 -25.05
N ARG A 194 14.79 -2.21 -24.49
CA ARG A 194 14.46 -3.60 -24.82
C ARG A 194 12.97 -3.95 -24.64
N TYR A 195 12.26 -3.26 -23.76
CA TYR A 195 10.89 -3.61 -23.38
C TYR A 195 9.86 -2.59 -23.86
N PHE A 196 10.24 -1.31 -23.94
CA PHE A 196 9.33 -0.21 -24.21
C PHE A 196 9.83 0.62 -25.41
N ASP A 197 9.80 0.04 -26.61
CA ASP A 197 10.37 0.66 -27.82
C ASP A 197 9.31 1.23 -28.79
N THR A 198 8.03 1.20 -28.42
CA THR A 198 6.97 1.83 -29.24
C THR A 198 6.70 3.24 -28.75
N VAL A 199 6.32 4.17 -29.64
CA VAL A 199 5.99 5.57 -29.28
C VAL A 199 4.98 5.63 -28.11
N THR A 200 3.98 4.75 -28.13
CA THR A 200 2.94 4.67 -27.08
C THR A 200 3.41 4.05 -25.76
N SER A 201 4.53 3.32 -25.75
CA SER A 201 5.07 2.68 -24.53
C SER A 201 6.26 3.43 -23.94
N ARG A 202 6.83 4.39 -24.69
CA ARG A 202 8.00 5.19 -24.30
C ARG A 202 7.71 6.34 -23.33
N CYS A 203 6.53 6.35 -22.72
CA CYS A 203 6.19 7.22 -21.60
C CYS A 203 5.57 6.39 -20.48
N MET A 204 6.28 6.26 -19.36
CA MET A 204 5.68 5.67 -18.16
C MET A 204 4.99 6.77 -17.37
N VAL A 205 3.69 6.57 -17.13
CA VAL A 205 2.90 7.48 -16.31
C VAL A 205 3.42 7.47 -14.88
N PHE A 206 3.78 8.65 -14.38
CA PHE A 206 4.17 8.83 -12.98
C PHE A 206 3.51 10.10 -12.44
N TYR A 207 2.66 9.90 -11.45
CA TYR A 207 2.03 10.96 -10.67
C TYR A 207 2.85 11.21 -9.42
N ARG A 208 3.16 12.47 -9.15
CA ARG A 208 3.83 12.87 -7.92
C ARG A 208 2.91 12.65 -6.73
N SER A 209 3.51 12.36 -5.58
CA SER A 209 2.82 12.26 -4.30
C SER A 209 2.01 13.53 -4.00
N ASP A 210 0.82 13.35 -3.45
CA ASP A 210 -0.06 14.43 -3.01
C ASP A 210 0.66 15.29 -1.96
N PRO A 211 0.73 16.62 -2.13
CA PRO A 211 1.49 17.47 -1.24
C PRO A 211 0.64 18.06 -0.10
N VAL A 212 1.35 18.44 0.96
CA VAL A 212 0.94 19.52 1.86
C VAL A 212 2.03 20.59 1.87
N MET A 213 1.66 21.85 2.06
CA MET A 213 2.64 22.93 2.21
C MET A 213 2.96 23.15 3.69
N ASP A 214 4.23 23.28 4.02
CA ASP A 214 4.63 23.73 5.35
C ASP A 214 4.47 25.25 5.52
N SER A 215 4.83 25.77 6.69
CA SER A 215 4.73 27.20 7.01
C SER A 215 5.60 28.10 6.13
N SER A 216 6.60 27.55 5.45
CA SER A 216 7.45 28.27 4.49
C SER A 216 6.90 28.23 3.05
N GLY A 217 5.79 27.53 2.82
CA GLY A 217 5.26 27.26 1.49
C GLY A 217 5.99 26.15 0.75
N THR A 218 6.88 25.40 1.42
CA THR A 218 7.64 24.31 0.80
C THR A 218 6.80 23.04 0.77
N ARG A 219 6.90 22.29 -0.33
CA ARG A 219 6.19 21.03 -0.54
C ARG A 219 6.68 19.96 0.44
N GLN A 220 5.73 19.34 1.14
CA GLN A 220 5.93 18.20 2.00
C GLN A 220 5.03 17.04 1.57
N GLN A 221 5.53 15.82 1.75
CA GLN A 221 4.72 14.60 1.67
C GLN A 221 4.21 14.27 3.06
N TYR A 222 3.17 13.46 3.12
CA TYR A 222 2.53 13.08 4.36
C TYR A 222 2.19 11.61 4.39
N ASN A 223 2.06 11.08 5.59
CA ASN A 223 1.63 9.72 5.80
C ASN A 223 0.10 9.67 5.90
N ALA A 224 -0.55 8.84 5.10
CA ALA A 224 -2.00 8.65 5.17
C ALA A 224 -2.45 7.62 6.20
N VAL A 225 -1.53 6.77 6.66
CA VAL A 225 -1.74 5.80 7.75
C VAL A 225 -0.97 6.26 9.00
N THR A 226 -1.14 5.52 10.10
CA THR A 226 -0.38 5.79 11.32
C THR A 226 1.09 5.38 11.09
N PRO A 227 2.07 5.97 11.80
CA PRO A 227 3.47 5.53 11.70
C PRO A 227 3.81 4.43 12.72
N TRP A 228 2.81 3.92 13.44
CA TRP A 228 3.00 2.94 14.51
C TRP A 228 2.87 1.53 13.94
N ILE A 229 3.47 0.55 14.61
CA ILE A 229 3.15 -0.86 14.37
C ILE A 229 1.90 -1.15 15.21
N ASP A 230 0.72 -0.83 14.69
CA ASP A 230 -0.56 -0.90 15.42
C ASP A 230 -1.66 -1.67 14.67
N GLY A 231 -1.27 -2.41 13.63
CA GLY A 231 -2.18 -3.26 12.89
C GLY A 231 -3.14 -2.47 12.00
N SER A 232 -2.84 -1.22 11.66
CA SER A 232 -3.70 -0.36 10.84
C SER A 232 -4.00 -0.97 9.46
N GLN A 233 -3.09 -1.79 8.92
CA GLN A 233 -3.31 -2.54 7.68
C GLN A 233 -4.37 -3.66 7.82
N ILE A 234 -4.66 -4.10 9.04
CA ILE A 234 -5.71 -5.07 9.36
C ILE A 234 -6.99 -4.32 9.76
N TYR A 235 -6.88 -3.33 10.66
CA TYR A 235 -8.01 -2.72 11.37
C TYR A 235 -8.48 -1.39 10.78
N GLY A 236 -7.75 -0.82 9.82
CA GLY A 236 -7.96 0.52 9.32
C GLY A 236 -7.38 1.59 10.23
N TYR A 237 -7.36 2.81 9.73
CA TYR A 237 -6.76 3.97 10.38
C TYR A 237 -7.79 5.09 10.68
N THR A 238 -9.08 4.76 10.64
CA THR A 238 -10.19 5.61 11.09
C THR A 238 -11.26 4.77 11.77
N ASP A 239 -12.04 5.36 12.68
CA ASP A 239 -13.15 4.67 13.33
C ASP A 239 -14.17 4.13 12.32
N ALA A 240 -14.43 4.87 11.23
CA ALA A 240 -15.36 4.48 10.19
C ALA A 240 -14.89 3.23 9.42
N MET A 241 -13.60 3.19 9.06
CA MET A 241 -13.01 2.00 8.42
C MET A 241 -13.01 0.80 9.37
N ALA A 242 -12.61 1.00 10.62
CA ALA A 242 -12.63 -0.06 11.61
C ALA A 242 -14.03 -0.63 11.81
N ALA A 243 -15.04 0.24 11.91
CA ALA A 243 -16.44 -0.15 12.00
C ALA A 243 -16.90 -0.94 10.76
N SER A 244 -16.52 -0.51 9.54
CA SER A 244 -16.91 -1.21 8.31
C SER A 244 -16.24 -2.58 8.13
N LEU A 245 -15.16 -2.85 8.85
CA LEU A 245 -14.44 -4.13 8.83
C LEU A 245 -14.93 -5.11 9.91
N ARG A 246 -15.78 -4.66 10.84
CA ARG A 246 -16.27 -5.46 11.98
C ARG A 246 -17.60 -6.12 11.68
N SER A 247 -17.79 -7.34 12.19
CA SER A 247 -19.07 -8.03 12.19
C SER A 247 -20.08 -7.38 13.16
N MET A 248 -19.58 -6.58 14.11
CA MET A 248 -20.32 -6.06 15.26
C MET A 248 -20.95 -7.18 16.11
N SER A 249 -20.37 -8.37 16.06
CA SER A 249 -20.80 -9.53 16.81
C SER A 249 -19.58 -10.32 17.32
N GLU A 250 -19.58 -10.62 18.62
CA GLU A 250 -18.53 -11.37 19.32
C GLU A 250 -17.13 -10.78 19.16
N GLY A 251 -17.03 -9.47 18.91
CA GLY A 251 -15.79 -8.73 18.70
C GLY A 251 -15.06 -9.07 17.40
N LYS A 252 -15.71 -9.75 16.44
CA LYS A 252 -15.05 -10.28 15.24
C LYS A 252 -14.94 -9.27 14.10
N LEU A 253 -14.00 -9.54 13.20
CA LEU A 253 -13.91 -8.94 11.88
C LEU A 253 -14.79 -9.71 10.89
N LEU A 254 -15.30 -8.99 9.88
CA LEU A 254 -16.02 -9.57 8.76
C LEU A 254 -15.11 -10.51 7.96
N VAL A 255 -15.70 -11.59 7.48
CA VAL A 255 -15.08 -12.56 6.58
C VAL A 255 -16.08 -12.96 5.51
N ASN A 256 -15.58 -13.43 4.37
CA ASN A 256 -16.36 -14.09 3.35
C ASN A 256 -15.96 -15.58 3.31
N THR A 257 -16.89 -16.47 3.65
CA THR A 257 -16.61 -17.91 3.71
C THR A 257 -16.82 -18.55 2.35
N VAL A 258 -15.76 -19.15 1.81
CA VAL A 258 -15.79 -19.90 0.54
C VAL A 258 -15.43 -21.36 0.82
N GLY A 259 -16.42 -22.24 0.68
CA GLY A 259 -16.29 -23.62 1.16
C GLY A 259 -16.21 -23.66 2.68
N ASP A 260 -15.12 -24.23 3.21
CA ASP A 260 -14.86 -24.33 4.65
C ASP A 260 -13.81 -23.30 5.13
N GLU A 261 -13.50 -22.30 4.32
CA GLU A 261 -12.38 -21.39 4.53
C GLU A 261 -12.84 -19.93 4.54
N ASP A 262 -12.40 -19.17 5.54
CA ASP A 262 -12.73 -17.74 5.69
C ASP A 262 -11.73 -16.85 4.95
N PHE A 263 -12.21 -15.98 4.07
CA PHE A 263 -11.40 -14.98 3.37
C PHE A 263 -11.77 -13.58 3.82
N LEU A 264 -11.00 -12.59 3.38
CA LEU A 264 -11.31 -11.19 3.63
C LEU A 264 -12.66 -10.81 2.98
N PRO A 265 -13.38 -9.82 3.52
CA PRO A 265 -14.64 -9.35 2.94
C PRO A 265 -14.42 -8.80 1.52
N SER A 266 -15.50 -8.72 0.74
CA SER A 266 -15.46 -8.14 -0.60
C SER A 266 -15.39 -6.61 -0.54
N ALA A 267 -14.49 -6.03 -1.33
CA ALA A 267 -14.45 -4.60 -1.57
C ALA A 267 -15.51 -4.18 -2.59
N ASP A 268 -15.90 -2.91 -2.53
CA ASP A 268 -16.68 -2.27 -3.58
C ASP A 268 -15.77 -2.06 -4.80
N THR A 269 -16.11 -2.70 -5.92
CA THR A 269 -15.35 -2.64 -7.18
C THR A 269 -15.99 -1.69 -8.20
N SER A 270 -16.83 -0.75 -7.76
CA SER A 270 -17.30 0.35 -8.62
C SER A 270 -16.16 1.28 -9.06
N ASP A 271 -15.01 1.19 -8.40
CA ASP A 271 -13.76 1.85 -8.75
C ASP A 271 -12.71 0.80 -9.19
N ASP A 272 -12.33 0.83 -10.47
CA ASP A 272 -11.36 -0.08 -11.08
C ASP A 272 -9.94 0.06 -10.48
N SER A 273 -9.68 1.07 -9.65
CA SER A 273 -8.39 1.25 -8.96
C SER A 273 -8.15 0.25 -7.81
N VAL A 274 -9.19 -0.45 -7.33
CA VAL A 274 -9.10 -1.36 -6.18
C VAL A 274 -8.42 -2.68 -6.55
N CYS A 275 -8.92 -3.35 -7.60
CA CYS A 275 -8.30 -4.49 -8.25
C CYS A 275 -9.02 -4.81 -9.57
N PHE A 276 -8.47 -5.71 -10.38
CA PHE A 276 -9.11 -6.18 -11.61
C PHE A 276 -9.82 -7.52 -11.37
N VAL A 277 -11.14 -7.53 -11.48
CA VAL A 277 -11.96 -8.74 -11.51
C VAL A 277 -12.02 -9.23 -12.96
N ARG A 278 -11.56 -10.46 -13.25
CA ARG A 278 -11.48 -10.98 -14.61
C ARG A 278 -12.51 -12.06 -14.91
N GLU A 279 -12.80 -12.90 -13.90
CA GLU A 279 -13.69 -14.04 -14.05
C GLU A 279 -14.92 -13.91 -13.14
N GLU A 280 -16.01 -14.57 -13.55
CA GLU A 280 -17.23 -14.62 -12.77
C GLU A 280 -16.99 -15.38 -11.47
N GLY A 281 -17.29 -14.74 -10.33
CA GLY A 281 -17.05 -15.29 -8.99
C GLY A 281 -15.76 -14.80 -8.31
N GLU A 282 -14.89 -14.07 -9.03
CA GLU A 282 -13.78 -13.34 -8.41
C GLU A 282 -14.29 -12.07 -7.71
N TYR A 283 -13.58 -11.64 -6.66
CA TYR A 283 -13.83 -10.35 -6.01
C TYR A 283 -12.54 -9.78 -5.41
N CYS A 284 -12.48 -8.46 -5.30
CA CYS A 284 -11.36 -7.77 -4.64
C CYS A 284 -11.50 -7.86 -3.13
N PHE A 285 -10.40 -8.07 -2.40
CA PHE A 285 -10.43 -8.08 -0.95
C PHE A 285 -10.52 -6.66 -0.38
N LEU A 286 -11.27 -6.55 0.72
CA LEU A 286 -11.34 -5.37 1.58
C LEU A 286 -10.56 -5.64 2.88
N ALA A 287 -9.71 -4.68 3.27
CA ALA A 287 -8.94 -4.73 4.50
C ALA A 287 -8.70 -3.31 5.05
N GLY A 288 -7.94 -3.19 6.13
CA GLY A 288 -7.54 -1.91 6.73
C GLY A 288 -6.61 -1.05 5.84
N ASP A 289 -5.93 -1.66 4.87
CA ASP A 289 -5.07 -0.97 3.91
C ASP A 289 -5.54 -1.18 2.46
N ALA A 290 -5.52 -0.10 1.69
CA ALA A 290 -6.00 -0.08 0.31
C ALA A 290 -5.11 -0.88 -0.65
N ARG A 291 -3.91 -1.34 -0.26
CA ARG A 291 -2.97 -2.08 -1.11
C ARG A 291 -3.03 -3.59 -0.89
N VAL A 292 -4.07 -4.09 -0.21
CA VAL A 292 -4.26 -5.53 0.06
C VAL A 292 -4.26 -6.40 -1.20
N ASN A 293 -4.66 -5.87 -2.36
CA ASN A 293 -4.80 -6.61 -3.62
C ASN A 293 -3.58 -6.51 -4.56
N VAL A 294 -2.43 -5.96 -4.11
CA VAL A 294 -1.23 -5.80 -4.98
C VAL A 294 -0.73 -7.15 -5.51
N PHE A 295 -0.79 -8.21 -4.70
CA PHE A 295 -0.59 -9.60 -5.11
C PHE A 295 -1.06 -10.57 -4.03
N ALA A 296 -1.30 -11.83 -4.42
CA ALA A 296 -1.92 -12.84 -3.57
C ALA A 296 -1.17 -13.15 -2.26
N GLY A 297 0.16 -13.03 -2.24
CA GLY A 297 0.96 -13.29 -1.04
C GLY A 297 0.69 -12.27 0.07
N LEU A 298 0.49 -11.00 -0.29
CA LEU A 298 0.11 -9.96 0.66
C LEU A 298 -1.32 -10.19 1.16
N SER A 299 -2.27 -10.45 0.26
CA SER A 299 -3.66 -10.73 0.65
C SER A 299 -3.75 -11.94 1.59
N ALA A 300 -2.93 -12.97 1.39
CA ALA A 300 -2.84 -14.11 2.28
C ALA A 300 -2.39 -13.73 3.70
N PHE A 301 -1.44 -12.80 3.86
CA PHE A 301 -1.02 -12.31 5.17
C PHE A 301 -2.15 -11.54 5.87
N HIS A 302 -2.87 -10.67 5.16
CA HIS A 302 -4.05 -10.01 5.70
C HIS A 302 -5.09 -11.05 6.17
N THR A 303 -5.41 -12.06 5.35
CA THR A 303 -6.34 -13.15 5.71
C THR A 303 -5.89 -13.90 6.97
N ILE A 304 -4.60 -14.23 7.09
CA ILE A 304 -4.05 -14.92 8.27
C ILE A 304 -4.31 -14.11 9.55
N PHE A 305 -4.06 -12.80 9.53
CA PHE A 305 -4.24 -11.96 10.71
C PHE A 305 -5.71 -11.69 11.04
N VAL A 306 -6.59 -11.59 10.05
CA VAL A 306 -8.05 -11.53 10.28
C VAL A 306 -8.56 -12.81 10.93
N ARG A 307 -8.17 -13.98 10.41
CA ARG A 307 -8.50 -15.28 11.03
C ARG A 307 -7.92 -15.39 12.45
N TYR A 308 -6.69 -14.91 12.66
CA TYR A 308 -6.06 -14.92 13.96
C TYR A 308 -6.81 -14.04 14.98
N HIS A 309 -7.23 -12.85 14.57
CA HIS A 309 -8.09 -11.98 15.38
C HIS A 309 -9.40 -12.68 15.76
N ASN A 310 -10.14 -13.23 14.79
CA ASN A 310 -11.41 -13.91 15.08
C ASN A 310 -11.25 -15.11 16.03
N LYS A 311 -10.15 -15.87 15.87
CA LYS A 311 -9.79 -16.97 16.77
C LYS A 311 -9.44 -16.49 18.20
N LEU A 312 -8.85 -15.30 18.33
CA LEU A 312 -8.61 -14.69 19.63
C LEU A 312 -9.94 -14.27 20.28
N CYS A 313 -10.86 -13.68 19.52
CA CYS A 313 -12.20 -13.33 20.01
C CYS A 313 -12.95 -14.55 20.55
N ASP A 314 -12.96 -15.68 19.81
CA ASP A 314 -13.56 -16.94 20.29
C ASP A 314 -12.98 -17.39 21.64
N ARG A 315 -11.66 -17.32 21.77
CA ARG A 315 -10.97 -17.73 23.01
C ARG A 315 -11.23 -16.77 24.17
N LEU A 316 -11.23 -15.46 23.88
CA LEU A 316 -11.52 -14.44 24.88
C LEU A 316 -12.95 -14.56 25.38
N LEU A 317 -13.93 -14.81 24.50
CA LEU A 317 -15.33 -15.00 24.89
C LEU A 317 -15.53 -16.21 25.82
N VAL A 318 -14.78 -17.31 25.60
CA VAL A 318 -14.81 -18.47 26.50
C VAL A 318 -14.20 -18.17 27.87
N LEU A 319 -13.11 -17.39 27.91
CA LEU A 319 -12.39 -17.05 29.15
C LEU A 319 -13.04 -15.91 29.92
N HIS A 320 -13.67 -14.97 29.21
CA HIS A 320 -14.32 -13.77 29.72
C HIS A 320 -15.72 -13.62 29.11
N PRO A 321 -16.70 -14.46 29.52
CA PRO A 321 -18.07 -14.38 29.03
C PRO A 321 -18.76 -13.04 29.36
N GLU A 322 -18.20 -12.25 30.29
CA GLU A 322 -18.67 -10.94 30.68
C GLU A 322 -18.29 -9.81 29.70
N TYR A 323 -17.37 -10.04 28.77
CA TYR A 323 -16.95 -9.02 27.80
C TYR A 323 -18.02 -8.79 26.73
N ASP A 324 -18.28 -7.52 26.43
CA ASP A 324 -19.10 -7.11 25.31
C ASP A 324 -18.32 -7.15 23.98
N ASP A 325 -19.03 -6.91 22.87
CA ASP A 325 -18.45 -6.90 21.52
C ASP A 325 -17.23 -5.98 21.40
N GLU A 326 -17.33 -4.76 21.95
CA GLU A 326 -16.28 -3.76 21.89
C GLU A 326 -15.05 -4.19 22.67
N THR A 327 -15.24 -4.69 23.89
CA THR A 327 -14.14 -5.16 24.74
C THR A 327 -13.44 -6.35 24.09
N LEU A 328 -14.18 -7.32 23.55
CA LEU A 328 -13.61 -8.46 22.82
C LEU A 328 -12.76 -8.01 21.62
N PHE A 329 -13.31 -7.11 20.79
CA PHE A 329 -12.62 -6.58 19.62
C PHE A 329 -11.32 -5.87 20.02
N GLN A 330 -11.37 -4.96 21.00
CA GLN A 330 -10.20 -4.17 21.40
C GLN A 330 -9.14 -5.02 22.08
N GLU A 331 -9.53 -6.01 22.89
CA GLU A 331 -8.60 -6.95 23.52
C GLU A 331 -7.90 -7.85 22.49
N ALA A 332 -8.67 -8.42 21.55
CA ALA A 332 -8.10 -9.20 20.45
C ALA A 332 -7.17 -8.35 19.58
N ARG A 333 -7.59 -7.14 19.21
CA ARG A 333 -6.75 -6.16 18.49
C ARG A 333 -5.45 -5.88 19.25
N ARG A 334 -5.52 -5.62 20.56
CA ARG A 334 -4.34 -5.35 21.40
C ARG A 334 -3.34 -6.50 21.39
N ILE A 335 -3.82 -7.75 21.44
CA ILE A 335 -2.97 -8.95 21.36
C ILE A 335 -2.33 -9.07 19.96
N VAL A 336 -3.11 -8.90 18.89
CA VAL A 336 -2.57 -8.94 17.52
C VAL A 336 -1.49 -7.89 17.33
N VAL A 337 -1.72 -6.65 17.80
CA VAL A 337 -0.72 -5.58 17.76
C VAL A 337 0.55 -5.97 18.51
N ALA A 338 0.44 -6.58 19.69
CA ALA A 338 1.60 -7.06 20.41
C ALA A 338 2.37 -8.14 19.62
N VAL A 339 1.67 -9.04 18.93
CA VAL A 339 2.29 -10.05 18.06
C VAL A 339 3.02 -9.42 16.87
N LEU A 340 2.49 -8.34 16.28
CA LEU A 340 3.18 -7.62 15.19
C LEU A 340 4.47 -6.93 15.69
N GLN A 341 4.50 -6.50 16.94
CA GLN A 341 5.65 -5.80 17.54
C GLN A 341 6.73 -6.74 18.08
N VAL A 342 6.35 -7.96 18.48
CA VAL A 342 7.23 -8.91 19.15
C VAL A 342 7.78 -9.92 18.15
N ARG A 343 9.09 -10.16 18.26
CA ARG A 343 9.86 -11.11 17.46
C ARG A 343 9.54 -12.57 17.80
#